data_AF-A0A8T8WX95-F1
#
_entry.id   AF-A0A8T8WX95-F1
#
_cell.length_a   1.000
_cell.length_b   1.000
_cell.length_c   1.000
_cell.angle_alpha   90.00
_cell.angle_beta   90.00
_cell.angle_gamma   90.00
#
_symmetry.space_group_name_H-M   'P 1'
#
loop_
_entity.id
_entity.type
_entity.pdbx_description
1 polymer ?
#
loop_
_entity_poly.entity_id
_entity_poly.type
_entity_poly.pdbx_seq_one_letter_code
_entity_poly.pdbx_strand_id
1 'polypeptide(L)'
;MKTPSLLRLGWVFVLALVVAWGVSALPAPAETEDIALSKRQEIQAAGGQGGGQSGTTLSETMTIKGHRTRTFTWTIDKTAKPTVLNLVQGQSGTVDYTVVLTKDDGTVRTWIDGQVCIHNGGSVATENLQSTLKVTQPPSSTVILSPQLDVSAKPVLAAGETYCYPYSIDIPNANSGTYKVTADTTITNHSGHLGEPFGPNESATTTIPATETLVHNSVTVSDTLQGSLGQFSDDGTKPYTRTFTCANEGDNPNTASITYDDGSPGPSDQATVTVKCSGGGGGGGCTRTIGYWKNHIEAITPQLLPIWLGTEGGSKSVKVESAAQAVTIEGIPTASNGIDKLYAQLLAAKLNIKSGADGSAVASTIQAADAFLATKNSADWTTSGSLTNAQKSQVNGWATTLDNYNNGVTGPGHCP
;
A
#
# COMPACT_ATOMS: atom_id res chain seq x y z
N MET A 1 -4.38 28.45 39.95
CA MET A 1 -3.07 28.08 39.38
C MET A 1 -2.85 26.61 39.69
N LYS A 2 -3.09 25.76 38.70
CA LYS A 2 -2.95 24.30 38.78
C LYS A 2 -1.83 23.90 37.81
N THR A 3 -0.79 23.28 38.33
CA THR A 3 0.29 22.65 37.58
C THR A 3 -0.22 21.39 36.87
N PRO A 4 0.22 21.09 35.63
CA PRO A 4 0.14 19.74 35.10
C PRO A 4 1.52 19.08 34.97
N SER A 5 1.47 17.80 35.29
CA SER A 5 2.46 16.73 35.24
C SER A 5 3.01 16.47 33.83
N LEU A 6 4.33 16.28 33.72
CA LEU A 6 5.01 15.73 32.55
C LEU A 6 5.02 14.19 32.63
N LEU A 7 4.21 13.54 31.79
CA LEU A 7 4.29 12.10 31.52
C LEU A 7 5.27 11.86 30.37
N ARG A 8 6.37 11.17 30.67
CA ARG A 8 7.27 10.55 29.69
C ARG A 8 6.64 9.25 29.20
N LEU A 9 6.47 9.08 27.89
CA LEU A 9 6.33 7.76 27.27
C LEU A 9 7.50 7.53 26.32
N GLY A 10 8.22 6.43 26.57
CA GLY A 10 9.39 6.00 25.83
C GLY A 10 9.02 5.37 24.49
N TRP A 11 9.89 5.59 23.50
CA TRP A 11 9.84 4.95 22.20
C TRP A 11 10.73 3.71 22.21
N VAL A 12 10.14 2.57 21.87
CA VAL A 12 10.86 1.31 21.63
C VAL A 12 11.16 1.26 20.12
N PHE A 13 12.44 1.35 19.75
CA PHE A 13 12.91 1.05 18.40
C PHE A 13 12.97 -0.47 18.22
N VAL A 14 12.17 -1.01 17.31
CA VAL A 14 12.33 -2.38 16.81
C VAL A 14 13.08 -2.30 15.49
N LEU A 15 14.32 -2.78 15.49
CA LEU A 15 15.15 -2.92 14.30
C LEU A 15 14.74 -4.20 13.56
N ALA A 16 14.07 -4.07 12.42
CA ALA A 16 13.78 -5.20 11.54
C ALA A 16 14.90 -5.35 10.50
N LEU A 17 15.66 -6.44 10.61
CA LEU A 17 16.70 -6.85 9.68
C LEU A 17 16.03 -7.61 8.52
N VAL A 18 16.04 -7.05 7.30
CA VAL A 18 15.60 -7.75 6.09
C VAL A 18 16.82 -8.04 5.23
N VAL A 19 17.19 -9.33 5.19
CA VAL A 19 18.15 -9.89 4.24
C VAL A 19 17.41 -10.16 2.93
N ALA A 20 17.80 -9.49 1.85
CA ALA A 20 17.32 -9.80 0.50
C ALA A 20 18.49 -10.24 -0.38
N TRP A 21 18.50 -11.54 -0.73
CA TRP A 21 19.28 -12.06 -1.86
C TRP A 21 18.50 -11.81 -3.15
N GLY A 22 19.19 -11.29 -4.17
CA GLY A 22 18.60 -11.10 -5.51
C GLY A 22 19.70 -10.90 -6.55
N VAL A 23 20.14 -12.02 -7.14
CA VAL A 23 21.01 -12.04 -8.32
C VAL A 23 20.14 -11.82 -9.55
N SER A 24 20.37 -10.74 -10.30
CA SER A 24 20.09 -10.70 -11.75
C SER A 24 20.80 -9.53 -12.42
N ALA A 25 21.44 -9.87 -13.54
CA ALA A 25 22.43 -9.10 -14.28
C ALA A 25 21.89 -7.83 -14.95
N LEU A 26 22.77 -6.83 -15.06
CA LEU A 26 22.64 -5.69 -15.96
C LEU A 26 23.98 -5.44 -16.68
N PRO A 27 23.95 -4.85 -17.90
CA PRO A 27 24.91 -5.11 -18.95
C PRO A 27 26.21 -4.31 -18.83
N ALA A 28 27.28 -4.86 -19.40
CA ALA A 28 28.58 -4.22 -19.54
C ALA A 28 28.52 -2.90 -20.32
N PRO A 29 29.17 -1.83 -19.85
CA PRO A 29 29.52 -0.71 -20.71
C PRO A 29 30.93 -0.87 -21.28
N ALA A 30 31.03 -0.35 -22.49
CA ALA A 30 32.13 -0.33 -23.44
C ALA A 30 33.53 -0.01 -22.90
N GLU A 31 34.50 -0.61 -23.58
CA GLU A 31 35.92 -0.30 -23.57
C GLU A 31 36.18 1.19 -23.79
N THR A 32 37.06 1.77 -22.97
CA THR A 32 37.94 2.86 -23.39
C THR A 32 39.32 2.64 -22.77
N GLU A 33 40.31 2.65 -23.67
CA GLU A 33 41.74 2.53 -23.46
C GLU A 33 42.34 3.66 -22.61
N ASP A 34 43.65 3.49 -22.36
CA ASP A 34 44.62 4.43 -21.81
C ASP A 34 44.75 4.54 -20.29
N ILE A 35 45.43 3.53 -19.71
CA ILE A 35 46.32 3.77 -18.57
C ILE A 35 47.76 3.63 -19.05
N ALA A 36 48.46 4.77 -19.12
CA ALA A 36 49.89 4.83 -19.36
C ALA A 36 50.65 4.12 -18.23
N LEU A 37 51.39 3.07 -18.58
CA LEU A 37 52.36 2.43 -17.69
C LEU A 37 53.45 3.44 -17.27
N SER A 38 53.43 3.83 -16.00
CA SER A 38 54.57 4.47 -15.35
C SER A 38 55.70 3.43 -15.17
N LYS A 39 56.91 3.82 -15.58
CA LYS A 39 58.13 3.00 -15.68
C LYS A 39 58.45 2.21 -14.40
N ARG A 40 58.59 0.88 -14.52
CA ARG A 40 59.26 0.04 -13.50
C ARG A 40 60.78 0.27 -13.55
N GLN A 41 61.38 0.50 -12.39
CA GLN A 41 62.80 0.20 -12.17
C GLN A 41 62.96 -1.32 -12.11
N GLU A 42 63.59 -1.90 -13.13
CA GLU A 42 64.17 -3.24 -13.04
C GLU A 42 65.41 -3.18 -12.14
N ILE A 43 65.37 -3.84 -10.98
CA ILE A 43 66.59 -4.24 -10.27
C ILE A 43 66.85 -5.69 -10.66
N GLN A 44 67.87 -5.90 -11.50
CA GLN A 44 68.38 -7.21 -11.86
C GLN A 44 69.01 -7.90 -10.64
N ALA A 45 68.53 -9.10 -10.31
CA ALA A 45 69.18 -9.97 -9.34
C ALA A 45 70.44 -10.61 -9.99
N ALA A 46 71.62 -10.18 -9.56
CA ALA A 46 72.87 -10.88 -9.82
C ALA A 46 73.03 -12.03 -8.80
N GLY A 47 73.31 -13.23 -9.30
CA GLY A 47 73.37 -14.47 -8.52
C GLY A 47 74.50 -14.53 -7.49
N GLY A 48 74.18 -15.12 -6.34
CA GLY A 48 75.12 -15.58 -5.33
C GLY A 48 74.52 -16.77 -4.58
N GLN A 49 75.15 -17.95 -4.69
CA GLN A 49 74.81 -19.15 -3.93
C GLN A 49 75.08 -18.93 -2.44
N GLY A 50 74.01 -18.91 -1.65
CA GLY A 50 74.01 -19.09 -0.21
C GLY A 50 72.63 -19.60 0.19
N GLY A 51 72.55 -20.75 0.86
CA GLY A 51 71.30 -21.43 1.23
C GLY A 51 70.49 -20.69 2.32
N GLY A 52 70.07 -19.46 2.05
CA GLY A 52 69.06 -18.74 2.81
C GLY A 52 67.68 -18.94 2.18
N GLN A 53 66.65 -19.18 3.00
CA GLN A 53 65.27 -19.37 2.55
C GLN A 53 64.89 -18.31 1.51
N SER A 54 64.60 -18.73 0.28
CA SER A 54 64.06 -17.81 -0.73
C SER A 54 62.63 -17.47 -0.32
N GLY A 55 62.39 -16.20 0.05
CA GLY A 55 61.05 -15.69 0.33
C GLY A 55 60.23 -15.53 -0.95
N THR A 56 59.11 -14.82 -0.87
CA THR A 56 58.29 -14.45 -2.03
C THR A 56 58.30 -12.94 -2.32
N THR A 57 57.58 -12.46 -3.33
CA THR A 57 57.46 -11.04 -3.67
C THR A 57 56.00 -10.66 -3.88
N LEU A 58 55.67 -9.38 -3.70
CA LEU A 58 54.34 -8.85 -3.96
C LEU A 58 54.41 -7.72 -5.00
N SER A 59 53.37 -7.65 -5.83
CA SER A 59 53.04 -6.46 -6.61
C SER A 59 51.53 -6.28 -6.56
N GLU A 60 51.05 -5.06 -6.69
CA GLU A 60 49.61 -4.81 -6.60
C GLU A 60 49.16 -3.72 -7.57
N THR A 61 47.86 -3.72 -7.87
CA THR A 61 47.17 -2.65 -8.58
C THR A 61 45.91 -2.26 -7.82
N MET A 62 45.47 -1.02 -8.00
CA MET A 62 44.30 -0.48 -7.28
C MET A 62 43.36 0.24 -8.24
N THR A 63 42.06 0.00 -8.08
CA THR A 63 41.02 0.86 -8.64
C THR A 63 40.34 1.65 -7.53
N ILE A 64 39.84 2.84 -7.86
CA ILE A 64 39.23 3.75 -6.89
C ILE A 64 38.12 4.57 -7.55
N LYS A 65 36.98 4.71 -6.88
CA LYS A 65 35.87 5.56 -7.31
C LYS A 65 35.24 6.28 -6.12
N GLY A 66 35.06 7.59 -6.27
CA GLY A 66 34.43 8.45 -5.29
C GLY A 66 32.93 8.59 -5.52
N HIS A 67 32.15 8.53 -4.44
CA HIS A 67 30.70 8.58 -4.48
C HIS A 67 30.15 9.55 -3.45
N ARG A 68 29.05 10.23 -3.80
CA ARG A 68 28.31 11.11 -2.90
C ARG A 68 26.82 11.09 -3.21
N THR A 69 26.01 10.66 -2.26
CA THR A 69 24.55 10.58 -2.40
C THR A 69 23.83 11.35 -1.30
N ARG A 70 22.65 11.87 -1.59
CA ARG A 70 21.68 12.31 -0.59
C ARG A 70 20.41 11.47 -0.72
N THR A 71 20.08 10.74 0.33
CA THR A 71 18.88 9.89 0.38
C THR A 71 17.81 10.56 1.21
N PHE A 72 16.61 10.72 0.65
CA PHE A 72 15.48 11.35 1.34
C PHE A 72 14.54 10.32 1.94
N THR A 73 14.11 10.56 3.16
CA THR A 73 13.04 9.81 3.80
C THR A 73 11.73 10.59 3.66
N TRP A 74 10.65 9.86 3.41
CA TRP A 74 9.31 10.43 3.32
C TRP A 74 8.43 9.87 4.43
N THR A 75 7.50 10.68 4.90
CA THR A 75 6.39 10.24 5.75
C THR A 75 5.08 10.56 5.07
N ILE A 76 4.06 9.77 5.35
CA ILE A 76 2.71 9.93 4.83
C ILE A 76 1.73 9.81 6.00
N ASP A 77 0.80 10.75 6.09
CA ASP A 77 -0.29 10.77 7.06
C ASP A 77 -1.61 10.89 6.30
N LYS A 78 -2.54 10.00 6.60
CA LYS A 78 -3.84 9.92 5.96
C LYS A 78 -4.93 10.07 7.01
N THR A 79 -5.76 11.08 6.83
CA THR A 79 -6.90 11.34 7.71
C THR A 79 -8.21 11.30 6.94
N ALA A 80 -9.30 11.00 7.67
CA ALA A 80 -10.66 11.02 7.19
C ALA A 80 -11.54 11.84 8.14
N LYS A 81 -12.41 12.69 7.60
CA LYS A 81 -13.34 13.51 8.39
C LYS A 81 -14.72 13.59 7.71
N PRO A 82 -15.80 13.15 8.38
CA PRO A 82 -15.83 12.40 9.64
C PRO A 82 -15.32 10.95 9.47
N THR A 83 -14.89 10.31 10.57
CA THR A 83 -14.53 8.88 10.61
C THR A 83 -15.72 7.96 10.82
N VAL A 84 -16.89 8.52 11.19
CA VAL A 84 -18.15 7.77 11.33
C VAL A 84 -19.26 8.53 10.60
N LEU A 85 -19.99 7.82 9.75
CA LEU A 85 -21.22 8.32 9.11
C LEU A 85 -22.41 7.57 9.67
N ASN A 86 -23.42 8.30 10.18
CA ASN A 86 -24.72 7.72 10.53
C ASN A 86 -25.71 8.12 9.43
N LEU A 87 -26.12 7.17 8.61
CA LEU A 87 -26.99 7.37 7.46
C LEU A 87 -28.35 6.70 7.67
N VAL A 88 -29.34 7.13 6.88
CA VAL A 88 -30.62 6.43 6.71
C VAL A 88 -30.66 5.73 5.36
N GLN A 89 -31.41 4.63 5.22
CA GLN A 89 -31.53 3.93 3.94
C GLN A 89 -31.99 4.91 2.83
N GLY A 90 -31.24 4.94 1.73
CA GLY A 90 -31.43 5.91 0.64
C GLY A 90 -30.70 7.25 0.81
N GLN A 91 -30.07 7.50 1.96
CA GLN A 91 -29.21 8.67 2.20
C GLN A 91 -27.77 8.40 1.74
N SER A 92 -27.06 9.46 1.38
CA SER A 92 -25.62 9.48 1.21
C SER A 92 -24.95 10.44 2.20
N GLY A 93 -23.72 10.15 2.58
CA GLY A 93 -22.85 11.05 3.34
C GLY A 93 -21.52 11.25 2.64
N THR A 94 -20.86 12.39 2.88
CA THR A 94 -19.54 12.70 2.32
C THR A 94 -18.47 12.66 3.39
N VAL A 95 -17.30 12.13 3.04
CA VAL A 95 -16.09 12.18 3.86
C VAL A 95 -15.00 12.90 3.11
N ASP A 96 -14.34 13.83 3.79
CA ASP A 96 -13.15 14.51 3.33
C ASP A 96 -11.93 13.70 3.78
N TYR A 97 -11.14 13.24 2.81
CA TYR A 97 -9.83 12.65 3.05
C TYR A 97 -8.75 13.69 2.83
N THR A 98 -7.72 13.64 3.67
CA THR A 98 -6.49 14.42 3.48
C THR A 98 -5.30 13.49 3.55
N VAL A 99 -4.44 13.53 2.54
CA VAL A 99 -3.15 12.85 2.54
C VAL A 99 -2.07 13.92 2.61
N VAL A 100 -1.27 13.90 3.68
CA VAL A 100 -0.15 14.80 3.90
C VAL A 100 1.14 14.01 3.69
N LEU A 101 2.07 14.60 2.94
CA LEU A 101 3.41 14.08 2.73
C LEU A 101 4.42 15.05 3.32
N THR A 102 5.40 14.51 4.03
CA THR A 102 6.55 15.28 4.50
C THR A 102 7.83 14.62 4.04
N LYS A 103 8.69 15.41 3.40
CA LYS A 103 10.02 15.04 2.94
C LYS A 103 11.04 15.57 3.94
N ASP A 104 11.99 14.75 4.36
CA ASP A 104 13.09 15.22 5.20
C ASP A 104 14.16 16.01 4.40
N ASP A 105 15.16 16.53 5.11
CA ASP A 105 16.31 17.21 4.48
C ASP A 105 17.28 16.26 3.75
N GLY A 106 17.03 14.94 3.86
CA GLY A 106 17.88 13.86 3.36
C GLY A 106 19.17 13.65 4.16
N THR A 107 19.68 12.43 4.11
CA THR A 107 20.96 12.04 4.71
C THR A 107 22.03 11.94 3.63
N VAL A 108 23.16 12.65 3.83
CA VAL A 108 24.31 12.58 2.91
C VAL A 108 25.21 11.42 3.30
N ARG A 109 25.55 10.60 2.30
CA ARG A 109 26.58 9.56 2.42
C ARG A 109 27.67 9.82 1.38
N THR A 110 28.91 9.77 1.82
CA THR A 110 30.09 9.90 0.98
C THR A 110 31.00 8.72 1.23
N TRP A 111 31.40 8.02 0.17
CA TRP A 111 32.28 6.86 0.29
C TRP A 111 33.19 6.72 -0.92
N ILE A 112 34.23 5.92 -0.75
CA ILE A 112 35.12 5.49 -1.82
C ILE A 112 35.06 3.97 -1.90
N ASP A 113 34.86 3.43 -3.09
CA ASP A 113 34.97 1.98 -3.33
C ASP A 113 35.95 1.66 -4.47
N GLY A 114 36.35 0.40 -4.53
CA GLY A 114 37.35 -0.07 -5.46
C GLY A 114 37.80 -1.49 -5.14
N GLN A 115 38.93 -1.90 -5.70
CA GLN A 115 39.57 -3.16 -5.38
C GLN A 115 41.09 -3.02 -5.36
N VAL A 116 41.74 -3.81 -4.50
CA VAL A 116 43.20 -3.98 -4.50
C VAL A 116 43.49 -5.38 -5.03
N CYS A 117 44.15 -5.47 -6.18
CA CYS A 117 44.57 -6.73 -6.77
C CYS A 117 46.02 -7.02 -6.38
N ILE A 118 46.22 -8.00 -5.51
CA ILE A 118 47.54 -8.39 -5.00
C ILE A 118 48.01 -9.62 -5.77
N HIS A 119 49.21 -9.55 -6.32
CA HIS A 119 49.88 -10.62 -7.04
C HIS A 119 51.12 -11.08 -6.28
N ASN A 120 51.18 -12.39 -6.03
CA ASN A 120 52.37 -13.06 -5.50
C ASN A 120 53.32 -13.43 -6.65
N GLY A 121 54.36 -12.63 -6.86
CA GLY A 121 55.32 -12.80 -7.96
C GLY A 121 56.45 -13.80 -7.67
N GLY A 122 56.53 -14.36 -6.47
CA GLY A 122 57.59 -15.30 -6.10
C GLY A 122 57.18 -16.77 -6.19
N SER A 123 58.06 -17.64 -5.68
CA SER A 123 57.99 -19.09 -5.87
C SER A 123 57.38 -19.86 -4.70
N VAL A 124 57.02 -19.18 -3.62
CA VAL A 124 56.40 -19.77 -2.43
C VAL A 124 55.12 -19.02 -2.06
N ALA A 125 54.21 -19.67 -1.34
CA ALA A 125 52.98 -19.03 -0.88
C ALA A 125 53.25 -17.90 0.12
N THR A 126 52.41 -16.89 0.15
CA THR A 126 52.54 -15.76 1.10
C THR A 126 52.27 -16.21 2.55
N GLU A 127 52.98 -15.63 3.51
CA GLU A 127 52.71 -15.80 4.93
C GLU A 127 52.23 -14.49 5.56
N ASN A 128 51.19 -14.56 6.39
CA ASN A 128 50.62 -13.44 7.15
C ASN A 128 50.24 -12.22 6.28
N LEU A 129 49.64 -12.48 5.11
CA LEU A 129 49.17 -11.43 4.21
C LEU A 129 48.21 -10.49 4.96
N GLN A 130 48.54 -9.21 4.98
CA GLN A 130 47.74 -8.15 5.58
C GLN A 130 47.82 -6.91 4.68
N SER A 131 46.76 -6.12 4.65
CA SER A 131 46.79 -4.83 3.95
C SER A 131 45.98 -3.79 4.72
N THR A 132 46.58 -2.62 4.92
CA THR A 132 45.93 -1.47 5.55
C THR A 132 45.69 -0.38 4.52
N LEU A 133 44.46 0.11 4.40
CA LEU A 133 44.14 1.21 3.50
C LEU A 133 44.30 2.53 4.24
N LYS A 134 45.09 3.47 3.71
CA LYS A 134 45.24 4.83 4.25
C LYS A 134 44.59 5.84 3.31
N VAL A 135 43.65 6.61 3.85
CA VAL A 135 42.97 7.68 3.11
C VAL A 135 43.59 9.02 3.46
N THR A 136 44.01 9.79 2.45
CA THR A 136 44.48 11.18 2.59
C THR A 136 43.75 12.10 1.63
N GLN A 137 43.84 13.41 1.87
CA GLN A 137 43.31 14.44 0.98
C GLN A 137 44.46 15.32 0.45
N PRO A 138 45.02 15.02 -0.73
CA PRO A 138 46.06 15.84 -1.34
C PRO A 138 45.65 17.32 -1.45
N PRO A 139 46.58 18.28 -1.26
CA PRO A 139 48.03 18.07 -1.10
C PRO A 139 48.46 17.63 0.31
N SER A 140 47.54 17.55 1.28
CA SER A 140 47.85 17.05 2.61
C SER A 140 48.20 15.56 2.59
N SER A 141 49.23 15.18 3.35
CA SER A 141 49.63 13.79 3.58
C SER A 141 49.07 13.22 4.89
N THR A 142 48.31 13.99 5.66
CA THR A 142 47.69 13.53 6.90
C THR A 142 46.66 12.44 6.61
N VAL A 143 46.80 11.31 7.31
CA VAL A 143 45.85 10.20 7.23
C VAL A 143 44.56 10.57 7.94
N ILE A 144 43.45 10.49 7.21
CA ILE A 144 42.10 10.80 7.69
C ILE A 144 41.42 9.53 8.21
N LEU A 145 41.61 8.42 7.50
CA LEU A 145 41.07 7.10 7.85
C LEU A 145 42.11 6.02 7.54
N SER A 146 42.10 4.95 8.33
CA SER A 146 43.05 3.83 8.17
C SER A 146 42.41 2.43 8.34
N PRO A 147 41.33 2.07 7.61
CA PRO A 147 40.70 0.76 7.77
C PRO A 147 41.60 -0.38 7.29
N GLN A 148 41.38 -1.58 7.85
CA GLN A 148 42.00 -2.81 7.36
C GLN A 148 41.26 -3.29 6.09
N LEU A 149 42.01 -3.73 5.09
CA LEU A 149 41.45 -4.44 3.93
C LEU A 149 41.10 -5.86 4.36
N ASP A 150 39.87 -6.30 4.07
CA ASP A 150 39.46 -7.67 4.35
C ASP A 150 40.09 -8.64 3.35
N VAL A 151 41.11 -9.37 3.81
CA VAL A 151 41.80 -10.41 3.04
C VAL A 151 41.28 -11.82 3.34
N SER A 152 40.21 -11.96 4.15
CA SER A 152 39.72 -13.26 4.64
C SER A 152 39.23 -14.20 3.54
N ALA A 153 38.77 -13.66 2.41
CA ALA A 153 38.37 -14.45 1.25
C ALA A 153 39.55 -15.27 0.68
N LYS A 154 40.78 -14.76 0.84
CA LYS A 154 41.99 -15.44 0.41
C LYS A 154 43.22 -14.94 1.18
N PRO A 155 43.45 -15.44 2.41
CA PRO A 155 44.51 -14.93 3.28
C PRO A 155 45.91 -15.43 2.90
N VAL A 156 46.01 -16.37 1.94
CA VAL A 156 47.26 -16.91 1.43
C VAL A 156 47.18 -16.98 -0.10
N LEU A 157 48.14 -16.36 -0.77
CA LEU A 157 48.32 -16.44 -2.22
C LEU A 157 49.44 -17.42 -2.55
N ALA A 158 49.15 -18.43 -3.35
CA ALA A 158 50.13 -19.34 -3.90
C ALA A 158 51.11 -18.62 -4.85
N ALA A 159 52.19 -19.30 -5.22
CA ALA A 159 53.17 -18.78 -6.17
C ALA A 159 52.50 -18.41 -7.52
N GLY A 160 52.77 -17.21 -8.03
CA GLY A 160 52.19 -16.69 -9.27
C GLY A 160 50.71 -16.30 -9.17
N GLU A 161 50.09 -16.40 -7.99
CA GLU A 161 48.66 -16.21 -7.83
C GLU A 161 48.30 -14.73 -7.64
N THR A 162 47.16 -14.33 -8.21
CA THR A 162 46.55 -13.01 -8.01
C THR A 162 45.18 -13.14 -7.38
N TYR A 163 44.82 -12.18 -6.53
CA TYR A 163 43.44 -12.01 -6.07
C TYR A 163 43.11 -10.53 -5.87
N CYS A 164 41.87 -10.17 -6.20
CA CYS A 164 41.36 -8.81 -6.06
C CYS A 164 40.41 -8.73 -4.87
N TYR A 165 40.77 -7.93 -3.88
CA TYR A 165 40.00 -7.71 -2.67
C TYR A 165 39.19 -6.41 -2.82
N PRO A 166 37.85 -6.48 -2.89
CA PRO A 166 37.02 -5.29 -2.96
C PRO A 166 37.05 -4.54 -1.63
N TYR A 167 36.94 -3.21 -1.68
CA TYR A 167 36.82 -2.37 -0.49
C TYR A 167 35.76 -1.29 -0.67
N SER A 168 35.20 -0.84 0.45
CA SER A 168 34.33 0.34 0.53
C SER A 168 34.63 1.07 1.83
N ILE A 169 34.96 2.35 1.73
CA ILE A 169 35.35 3.20 2.87
C ILE A 169 34.38 4.38 2.93
N ASP A 170 33.52 4.40 3.95
CA ASP A 170 32.73 5.57 4.28
C ASP A 170 33.65 6.69 4.80
N ILE A 171 33.44 7.91 4.31
CA ILE A 171 34.20 9.09 4.73
C ILE A 171 33.23 10.10 5.34
N PRO A 172 32.98 10.02 6.66
CA PRO A 172 32.10 10.95 7.35
C PRO A 172 32.56 12.40 7.15
N ASN A 173 31.63 13.29 6.83
CA ASN A 173 31.88 14.72 6.63
C ASN A 173 32.91 15.05 5.51
N ALA A 174 33.11 14.14 4.55
CA ALA A 174 33.94 14.42 3.39
C ALA A 174 33.40 15.62 2.60
N ASN A 175 34.30 16.55 2.29
CA ASN A 175 34.04 17.59 1.30
C ASN A 175 34.21 17.02 -0.13
N SER A 176 33.75 17.76 -1.13
CA SER A 176 34.10 17.49 -2.52
C SER A 176 35.57 17.81 -2.79
N GLY A 177 36.25 16.97 -3.56
CA GLY A 177 37.66 17.17 -3.88
C GLY A 177 38.41 15.87 -4.13
N THR A 178 39.71 15.97 -4.34
CA THR A 178 40.58 14.82 -4.62
C THR A 178 40.94 14.10 -3.33
N TYR A 179 40.72 12.79 -3.28
CA TYR A 179 41.15 11.90 -2.22
C TYR A 179 42.11 10.87 -2.79
N LYS A 180 43.03 10.42 -1.94
CA LYS A 180 44.00 9.37 -2.25
C LYS A 180 43.80 8.21 -1.31
N VAL A 181 43.79 6.99 -1.83
CA VAL A 181 43.86 5.76 -1.06
C VAL A 181 45.21 5.10 -1.37
N THR A 182 45.93 4.71 -0.33
CA THR A 182 47.15 3.91 -0.41
C THR A 182 46.88 2.57 0.28
N ALA A 183 47.17 1.45 -0.38
CA ALA A 183 47.16 0.14 0.25
C ALA A 183 48.58 -0.17 0.73
N ASP A 184 48.78 -0.32 2.03
CA ASP A 184 50.04 -0.81 2.58
C ASP A 184 49.90 -2.31 2.82
N THR A 185 50.33 -3.09 1.82
CA THR A 185 50.22 -4.55 1.83
C THR A 185 51.53 -5.17 2.31
N THR A 186 51.46 -6.12 3.23
CA THR A 186 52.63 -6.78 3.82
C THR A 186 52.45 -8.29 3.95
N ILE A 187 53.59 -8.99 3.90
CA ILE A 187 53.76 -10.41 4.23
C ILE A 187 55.01 -10.55 5.10
N THR A 188 55.15 -11.64 5.85
CA THR A 188 56.33 -11.87 6.70
C THR A 188 57.43 -12.68 6.02
N ASN A 189 57.13 -13.29 4.87
CA ASN A 189 58.10 -14.05 4.09
C ASN A 189 58.53 -13.33 2.81
N HIS A 190 58.57 -11.98 2.84
CA HIS A 190 59.05 -11.20 1.70
C HIS A 190 60.56 -11.41 1.48
N SER A 191 60.96 -11.58 0.22
CA SER A 191 62.37 -11.69 -0.18
C SER A 191 63.12 -10.40 0.19
N GLY A 192 64.24 -10.55 0.90
CA GLY A 192 65.02 -9.41 1.43
C GLY A 192 64.54 -8.86 2.78
N HIS A 193 63.38 -9.29 3.28
CA HIS A 193 62.77 -8.83 4.54
C HIS A 193 62.11 -10.00 5.31
N LEU A 194 62.82 -11.14 5.44
CA LEU A 194 62.28 -12.33 6.08
C LEU A 194 62.04 -12.12 7.58
N GLY A 195 60.86 -12.50 8.05
CA GLY A 195 60.43 -12.36 9.43
C GLY A 195 59.82 -11.01 9.78
N GLU A 196 59.91 -10.01 8.89
CA GLU A 196 59.39 -8.66 9.09
C GLU A 196 58.23 -8.39 8.12
N PRO A 197 57.12 -7.75 8.56
CA PRO A 197 56.07 -7.32 7.64
C PRO A 197 56.61 -6.35 6.59
N PHE A 198 56.61 -6.76 5.33
CA PHE A 198 57.10 -5.96 4.21
C PHE A 198 56.32 -6.21 2.93
N GLY A 199 56.17 -5.20 2.09
CA GLY A 199 55.51 -5.29 0.79
C GLY A 199 55.24 -3.93 0.13
N PRO A 200 54.43 -3.91 -0.94
CA PRO A 200 54.15 -2.71 -1.72
C PRO A 200 53.22 -1.72 -1.00
N ASN A 201 53.18 -0.49 -1.55
CA ASN A 201 52.40 0.63 -1.04
C ASN A 201 51.67 1.39 -2.19
N GLU A 202 50.94 0.67 -3.03
CA GLU A 202 50.28 1.19 -4.22
C GLU A 202 49.21 2.21 -3.87
N SER A 203 48.98 3.19 -4.75
CA SER A 203 48.05 4.25 -4.44
C SER A 203 47.33 4.80 -5.65
N ALA A 204 46.06 5.12 -5.47
CA ALA A 204 45.23 5.71 -6.50
C ALA A 204 44.48 6.94 -5.96
N THR A 205 44.12 7.85 -6.85
CA THR A 205 43.36 9.06 -6.51
C THR A 205 42.00 9.06 -7.19
N THR A 206 40.99 9.59 -6.50
CA THR A 206 39.66 9.83 -7.05
C THR A 206 39.15 11.20 -6.63
N THR A 207 38.13 11.71 -7.31
CA THR A 207 37.47 12.96 -6.92
C THR A 207 36.09 12.64 -6.38
N ILE A 208 35.81 13.04 -5.14
CA ILE A 208 34.44 13.05 -4.61
C ILE A 208 33.68 14.15 -5.35
N PRO A 209 32.53 13.82 -5.99
CA PRO A 209 31.80 14.79 -6.80
C PRO A 209 31.27 15.96 -5.95
N ALA A 210 31.20 17.13 -6.58
CA ALA A 210 30.64 18.34 -5.98
C ALA A 210 29.12 18.26 -5.85
N THR A 211 28.46 17.62 -6.81
CA THR A 211 27.02 17.38 -6.82
C THR A 211 26.69 16.05 -6.15
N GLU A 212 25.58 16.05 -5.41
CA GLU A 212 25.03 14.86 -4.78
C GLU A 212 24.13 14.14 -5.78
N THR A 213 24.30 12.82 -5.90
CA THR A 213 23.28 12.00 -6.55
C THR A 213 22.10 11.88 -5.59
N LEU A 214 20.93 12.34 -6.01
CA LEU A 214 19.73 12.34 -5.19
C LEU A 214 19.03 10.98 -5.30
N VAL A 215 18.67 10.39 -4.16
CA VAL A 215 17.98 9.10 -4.06
C VAL A 215 16.67 9.33 -3.33
N HIS A 216 15.56 8.81 -3.88
CA HIS A 216 14.20 8.99 -3.34
C HIS A 216 13.78 10.46 -3.31
N ASN A 217 14.23 11.23 -4.30
CA ASN A 217 14.02 12.67 -4.33
C ASN A 217 12.58 13.06 -4.68
N SER A 218 11.88 12.18 -5.39
CA SER A 218 10.45 12.33 -5.65
C SER A 218 9.72 11.02 -5.42
N VAL A 219 8.42 11.15 -5.20
CA VAL A 219 7.51 10.04 -4.93
C VAL A 219 6.25 10.15 -5.76
N THR A 220 5.66 9.00 -6.10
CA THR A 220 4.29 8.92 -6.58
C THR A 220 3.40 8.36 -5.48
N VAL A 221 2.18 8.88 -5.38
CA VAL A 221 1.23 8.51 -4.34
C VAL A 221 0.00 7.91 -4.97
N SER A 222 -0.43 6.76 -4.45
CA SER A 222 -1.65 6.07 -4.85
C SER A 222 -2.54 5.82 -3.64
N ASP A 223 -3.82 5.63 -3.86
CA ASP A 223 -4.84 5.43 -2.84
C ASP A 223 -5.80 4.32 -3.25
N THR A 224 -6.13 3.41 -2.34
CA THR A 224 -6.95 2.23 -2.66
C THR A 224 -8.35 2.57 -3.15
N LEU A 225 -8.92 3.69 -2.69
CA LEU A 225 -10.22 4.15 -3.15
C LEU A 225 -10.09 5.14 -4.31
N GLN A 226 -9.14 6.07 -4.28
CA GLN A 226 -9.01 7.19 -5.24
C GLN A 226 -8.14 6.90 -6.47
N GLY A 227 -7.27 5.89 -6.43
CA GLY A 227 -6.28 5.65 -7.47
C GLY A 227 -5.09 6.59 -7.32
N SER A 228 -4.53 7.07 -8.44
CA SER A 228 -3.36 7.95 -8.40
C SER A 228 -3.69 9.33 -7.81
N LEU A 229 -2.87 9.78 -6.85
CA LEU A 229 -2.93 11.11 -6.24
C LEU A 229 -1.89 12.09 -6.80
N GLY A 230 -0.95 11.59 -7.61
CA GLY A 230 0.07 12.39 -8.32
C GLY A 230 1.49 12.11 -7.87
N GLN A 231 2.43 12.93 -8.39
CA GLN A 231 3.84 12.92 -8.04
C GLN A 231 4.19 14.14 -7.18
N PHE A 232 5.10 13.97 -6.22
CA PHE A 232 5.56 15.00 -5.29
C PHE A 232 7.10 15.00 -5.25
N SER A 233 7.71 16.19 -5.30
CA SER A 233 9.15 16.41 -5.11
C SER A 233 9.50 17.09 -3.79
N ASP A 234 8.48 17.61 -3.10
CA ASP A 234 8.54 18.38 -1.86
C ASP A 234 7.35 17.99 -0.98
N ASP A 235 7.26 18.60 0.21
CA ASP A 235 6.09 18.49 1.08
C ASP A 235 4.79 18.73 0.30
N GLY A 236 3.76 17.96 0.64
CA GLY A 236 2.54 17.92 -0.14
C GLY A 236 1.31 17.70 0.71
N THR A 237 0.18 18.22 0.25
CA THR A 237 -1.12 17.88 0.81
C THR A 237 -2.11 17.67 -0.32
N LYS A 238 -2.77 16.51 -0.32
CA LYS A 238 -3.79 16.15 -1.30
C LYS A 238 -5.13 15.88 -0.62
N PRO A 239 -6.05 16.86 -0.62
CA PRO A 239 -7.42 16.64 -0.20
C PRO A 239 -8.24 16.03 -1.33
N TYR A 240 -9.22 15.19 -0.97
CA TYR A 240 -10.28 14.75 -1.88
C TYR A 240 -11.49 14.27 -1.08
N THR A 241 -12.64 14.21 -1.74
CA THR A 241 -13.90 13.83 -1.10
C THR A 241 -14.43 12.52 -1.66
N ARG A 242 -15.13 11.76 -0.82
CA ARG A 242 -15.79 10.52 -1.19
C ARG A 242 -17.20 10.48 -0.63
N THR A 243 -18.13 10.02 -1.46
CA THR A 243 -19.52 9.80 -1.06
C THR A 243 -19.71 8.33 -0.68
N PHE A 244 -20.30 8.11 0.49
CA PHE A 244 -20.70 6.80 1.00
C PHE A 244 -22.22 6.71 1.07
N THR A 245 -22.74 5.49 0.94
CA THR A 245 -24.16 5.17 1.10
C THR A 245 -24.31 3.98 2.04
N CYS A 246 -25.54 3.58 2.36
CA CYS A 246 -25.77 2.36 3.14
C CYS A 246 -25.32 1.05 2.45
N ALA A 247 -25.00 1.08 1.16
CA ALA A 247 -24.32 -0.06 0.51
C ALA A 247 -22.88 -0.28 1.03
N ASN A 248 -22.32 0.71 1.74
CA ASN A 248 -20.99 0.68 2.33
C ASN A 248 -21.05 0.43 3.85
N GLU A 249 -22.14 -0.12 4.39
CA GLU A 249 -22.26 -0.37 5.84
C GLU A 249 -21.08 -1.21 6.37
N GLY A 250 -20.58 -0.81 7.55
CA GLY A 250 -19.40 -1.37 8.18
C GLY A 250 -18.15 -0.51 8.00
N ASP A 251 -16.99 -1.13 8.22
CA ASP A 251 -15.70 -0.45 8.15
C ASP A 251 -15.17 -0.43 6.72
N ASN A 252 -14.82 0.77 6.26
CA ASN A 252 -14.28 1.02 4.93
C ASN A 252 -12.84 1.54 5.10
N PRO A 253 -11.84 0.65 5.15
CA PRO A 253 -10.45 1.07 5.18
C PRO A 253 -10.06 1.68 3.84
N ASN A 254 -9.22 2.71 3.89
CA ASN A 254 -8.63 3.31 2.71
C ASN A 254 -7.16 3.64 2.97
N THR A 255 -6.27 3.08 2.16
CA THR A 255 -4.82 3.18 2.32
C THR A 255 -4.23 4.04 1.22
N ALA A 256 -3.40 5.01 1.60
CA ALA A 256 -2.55 5.75 0.68
C ALA A 256 -1.10 5.25 0.80
N SER A 257 -0.43 5.06 -0.33
CA SER A 257 0.91 4.46 -0.40
C SER A 257 1.84 5.24 -1.29
N ILE A 258 3.11 5.35 -0.87
CA ILE A 258 4.22 5.93 -1.62
C ILE A 258 4.89 4.87 -2.50
N THR A 259 5.30 5.27 -3.69
CA THR A 259 6.30 4.59 -4.50
C THR A 259 7.39 5.59 -4.87
N TYR A 260 8.64 5.23 -4.61
CA TYR A 260 9.80 6.08 -4.88
C TYR A 260 10.07 6.22 -6.39
N ASP A 261 10.92 7.18 -6.76
CA ASP A 261 11.31 7.48 -8.13
C ASP A 261 12.10 6.35 -8.82
N ASP A 262 12.73 5.47 -8.05
CA ASP A 262 13.34 4.23 -8.54
C ASP A 262 12.35 3.06 -8.69
N GLY A 263 11.06 3.29 -8.41
CA GLY A 263 10.00 2.29 -8.46
C GLY A 263 9.92 1.38 -7.24
N SER A 264 10.78 1.56 -6.24
CA SER A 264 10.71 0.79 -4.99
C SER A 264 9.54 1.25 -4.10
N PRO A 265 8.97 0.35 -3.29
CA PRO A 265 7.85 0.68 -2.40
C PRO A 265 8.34 1.57 -1.24
N GLY A 266 7.52 2.57 -0.89
CA GLY A 266 7.73 3.42 0.28
C GLY A 266 6.67 3.22 1.36
N PRO A 267 6.61 4.13 2.35
CA PRO A 267 5.64 4.11 3.42
C PRO A 267 4.18 4.23 2.93
N SER A 268 3.26 3.80 3.78
CA SER A 268 1.82 3.90 3.54
C SER A 268 1.10 4.22 4.84
N ASP A 269 -0.05 4.86 4.75
CA ASP A 269 -0.92 5.11 5.91
C ASP A 269 -2.40 4.91 5.57
N GLN A 270 -3.19 4.53 6.57
CA GLN A 270 -4.58 4.10 6.40
C GLN A 270 -5.53 4.92 7.27
N ALA A 271 -6.59 5.42 6.66
CA ALA A 271 -7.76 5.94 7.37
C ALA A 271 -8.96 5.03 7.16
N THR A 272 -9.73 4.79 8.21
CA THR A 272 -10.94 3.95 8.15
C THR A 272 -12.18 4.80 8.44
N VAL A 273 -13.21 4.65 7.60
CA VAL A 273 -14.53 5.23 7.82
C VAL A 273 -15.52 4.13 8.16
N THR A 274 -16.19 4.25 9.30
CA THR A 274 -17.30 3.36 9.66
C THR A 274 -18.61 3.98 9.20
N VAL A 275 -19.32 3.29 8.31
CA VAL A 275 -20.69 3.67 7.92
C VAL A 275 -21.67 2.88 8.77
N LYS A 276 -22.52 3.58 9.50
CA LYS A 276 -23.64 3.04 10.26
C LYS A 276 -24.92 3.44 9.57
N CYS A 277 -25.84 2.50 9.39
CA CYS A 277 -27.15 2.79 8.82
C CYS A 277 -28.25 2.58 9.85
N SER A 278 -29.19 3.53 9.88
CA SER A 278 -30.29 3.61 10.83
C SER A 278 -31.59 3.84 10.06
N GLY A 279 -32.66 3.12 10.38
CA GLY A 279 -33.84 3.01 9.49
C GLY A 279 -33.89 1.72 8.67
N GLY A 280 -32.94 0.82 8.93
CA GLY A 280 -33.03 -0.63 8.79
C GLY A 280 -32.04 -1.20 9.80
N GLY A 281 -32.51 -1.78 10.91
CA GLY A 281 -31.62 -2.29 11.96
C GLY A 281 -30.70 -3.39 11.41
N GLY A 282 -29.44 -3.42 11.85
CA GLY A 282 -28.52 -4.54 11.66
C GLY A 282 -29.07 -5.82 12.29
N GLY A 283 -29.85 -6.53 11.48
CA GLY A 283 -30.90 -7.46 11.87
C GLY A 283 -32.17 -7.00 11.16
N GLY A 284 -32.15 -7.03 9.81
CA GLY A 284 -33.24 -6.48 8.99
C GLY A 284 -34.56 -6.92 9.59
N GLY A 285 -35.44 -5.97 9.90
CA GLY A 285 -36.67 -6.28 10.63
C GLY A 285 -37.39 -7.46 9.98
N CYS A 286 -38.03 -8.30 10.77
CA CYS A 286 -38.74 -9.44 10.23
C CYS A 286 -40.06 -9.01 9.56
N THR A 287 -40.53 -9.78 8.59
CA THR A 287 -41.85 -9.56 7.99
C THR A 287 -42.96 -10.12 8.86
N ARG A 288 -44.13 -9.52 8.74
CA ARG A 288 -45.39 -9.98 9.32
C ARG A 288 -46.38 -10.25 8.20
N THR A 289 -47.13 -11.35 8.34
CA THR A 289 -48.14 -11.74 7.35
C THR A 289 -49.25 -10.69 7.17
N ILE A 290 -49.98 -10.78 6.07
CA ILE A 290 -51.27 -10.07 5.88
C ILE A 290 -52.21 -10.27 7.09
N GLY A 291 -52.26 -11.50 7.62
CA GLY A 291 -53.09 -11.84 8.77
C GLY A 291 -52.73 -11.04 10.03
N TYR A 292 -51.45 -10.72 10.23
CA TYR A 292 -51.02 -9.84 11.31
C TYR A 292 -51.59 -8.44 11.13
N TRP A 293 -51.33 -7.81 9.98
CA TRP A 293 -51.75 -6.42 9.70
C TRP A 293 -53.27 -6.26 9.73
N LYS A 294 -54.00 -7.26 9.25
CA LYS A 294 -55.47 -7.30 9.31
C LYS A 294 -56.01 -7.32 10.75
N ASN A 295 -55.36 -8.06 11.65
CA ASN A 295 -55.88 -8.32 13.00
C ASN A 295 -55.28 -7.41 14.10
N HIS A 296 -54.26 -6.61 13.78
CA HIS A 296 -53.59 -5.70 14.71
C HIS A 296 -53.64 -4.26 14.18
N ILE A 297 -54.84 -3.68 14.15
CA ILE A 297 -55.06 -2.33 13.63
C ILE A 297 -54.23 -1.27 14.38
N GLU A 298 -53.96 -1.51 15.66
CA GLU A 298 -53.11 -0.69 16.53
C GLU A 298 -51.63 -0.67 16.11
N ALA A 299 -51.17 -1.69 15.38
CA ALA A 299 -49.83 -1.74 14.83
C ALA A 299 -49.69 -0.86 13.56
N ILE A 300 -50.81 -0.49 12.92
CA ILE A 300 -50.84 0.41 11.76
C ILE A 300 -50.90 1.86 12.25
N THR A 301 -49.77 2.35 12.75
CA THR A 301 -49.69 3.69 13.31
C THR A 301 -49.71 4.77 12.22
N PRO A 302 -50.07 6.02 12.53
CA PRO A 302 -50.03 7.12 11.57
C PRO A 302 -48.67 7.33 10.88
N GLN A 303 -47.56 6.89 11.50
CA GLN A 303 -46.22 6.98 10.91
C GLN A 303 -46.01 5.98 9.76
N LEU A 304 -46.77 4.88 9.73
CA LEU A 304 -46.73 3.91 8.63
C LEU A 304 -47.59 4.34 7.44
N LEU A 305 -48.38 5.41 7.57
CA LEU A 305 -49.31 5.91 6.56
C LEU A 305 -48.95 7.36 6.18
N PRO A 306 -49.41 7.86 5.02
CA PRO A 306 -50.16 7.14 3.99
C PRO A 306 -49.30 6.17 3.17
N ILE A 307 -49.95 5.21 2.53
CA ILE A 307 -49.34 4.30 1.55
C ILE A 307 -50.14 4.38 0.25
N TRP A 308 -49.45 4.58 -0.87
CA TRP A 308 -50.04 4.45 -2.20
C TRP A 308 -49.99 2.99 -2.67
N LEU A 309 -51.08 2.49 -3.22
CA LEU A 309 -51.13 1.27 -4.04
C LEU A 309 -51.30 1.70 -5.49
N GLY A 310 -50.18 1.77 -6.20
CA GLY A 310 -50.03 2.61 -7.38
C GLY A 310 -49.03 3.74 -7.15
N THR A 311 -48.84 4.61 -8.13
CA THR A 311 -48.02 5.81 -7.99
C THR A 311 -48.85 7.02 -7.56
N GLU A 312 -48.27 7.96 -6.83
CA GLU A 312 -48.92 9.23 -6.53
C GLU A 312 -49.36 9.94 -7.82
N GLY A 313 -50.60 10.44 -7.86
CA GLY A 313 -51.19 11.06 -9.05
C GLY A 313 -51.65 10.10 -10.16
N GLY A 314 -51.49 8.78 -9.99
CA GLY A 314 -52.01 7.78 -10.93
C GLY A 314 -53.54 7.77 -10.95
N SER A 315 -54.14 7.63 -12.15
CA SER A 315 -55.60 7.73 -12.35
C SER A 315 -56.40 6.59 -11.70
N LYS A 316 -55.73 5.49 -11.37
CA LYS A 316 -56.31 4.31 -10.71
C LYS A 316 -55.67 3.98 -9.36
N SER A 317 -54.68 4.76 -8.93
CA SER A 317 -53.98 4.55 -7.67
C SER A 317 -54.91 4.71 -6.47
N VAL A 318 -54.70 3.90 -5.44
CA VAL A 318 -55.43 4.00 -4.17
C VAL A 318 -54.49 4.55 -3.11
N LYS A 319 -54.89 5.65 -2.45
CA LYS A 319 -54.19 6.17 -1.28
C LYS A 319 -54.81 5.59 -0.01
N VAL A 320 -54.02 4.82 0.73
CA VAL A 320 -54.40 4.28 2.04
C VAL A 320 -53.96 5.29 3.09
N GLU A 321 -54.91 5.98 3.71
CA GLU A 321 -54.66 7.10 4.63
C GLU A 321 -54.98 6.77 6.09
N SER A 322 -55.68 5.65 6.33
CA SER A 322 -56.07 5.23 7.69
C SER A 322 -55.86 3.73 7.91
N ALA A 323 -55.66 3.37 9.18
CA ALA A 323 -55.55 1.97 9.61
C ALA A 323 -56.81 1.16 9.26
N ALA A 324 -58.00 1.76 9.33
CA ALA A 324 -59.26 1.12 8.96
C ALA A 324 -59.32 0.78 7.46
N GLN A 325 -58.84 1.69 6.58
CA GLN A 325 -58.71 1.40 5.15
C GLN A 325 -57.71 0.27 4.90
N ALA A 326 -56.57 0.28 5.61
CA ALA A 326 -55.57 -0.76 5.48
C ALA A 326 -56.12 -2.14 5.86
N VAL A 327 -56.78 -2.27 7.02
CA VAL A 327 -57.42 -3.52 7.47
C VAL A 327 -58.49 -4.00 6.48
N THR A 328 -59.24 -3.09 5.85
CA THR A 328 -60.23 -3.44 4.83
C THR A 328 -59.55 -4.08 3.61
N ILE A 329 -58.45 -3.51 3.14
CA ILE A 329 -57.68 -4.01 1.99
C ILE A 329 -56.98 -5.34 2.32
N GLU A 330 -56.36 -5.45 3.50
CA GLU A 330 -55.76 -6.69 4.00
C GLU A 330 -56.80 -7.80 4.27
N GLY A 331 -58.08 -7.44 4.29
CA GLY A 331 -59.20 -8.38 4.38
C GLY A 331 -59.49 -9.16 3.09
N ILE A 332 -58.88 -8.80 1.96
CA ILE A 332 -59.24 -9.29 0.61
C ILE A 332 -58.33 -10.41 0.02
N PRO A 333 -57.32 -11.03 0.70
CA PRO A 333 -56.32 -11.86 0.02
C PRO A 333 -56.87 -13.16 -0.60
N THR A 334 -58.10 -13.56 -0.29
CA THR A 334 -58.79 -14.73 -0.87
C THR A 334 -59.76 -14.38 -1.99
N ALA A 335 -59.84 -13.12 -2.44
CA ALA A 335 -60.71 -12.74 -3.54
C ALA A 335 -60.32 -13.45 -4.85
N SER A 336 -61.29 -13.80 -5.68
CA SER A 336 -61.06 -14.38 -7.02
C SER A 336 -60.44 -13.36 -8.00
N ASN A 337 -60.41 -12.08 -7.64
CA ASN A 337 -59.80 -11.00 -8.40
C ASN A 337 -58.30 -10.86 -8.10
N GLY A 338 -57.45 -11.03 -9.11
CA GLY A 338 -55.99 -10.98 -8.95
C GLY A 338 -55.46 -9.58 -8.61
N ILE A 339 -56.13 -8.50 -9.02
CA ILE A 339 -55.75 -7.14 -8.62
C ILE A 339 -56.06 -6.91 -7.13
N ASP A 340 -57.18 -7.42 -6.64
CA ASP A 340 -57.51 -7.31 -5.21
C ASP A 340 -56.51 -8.08 -4.34
N LYS A 341 -56.06 -9.27 -4.80
CA LYS A 341 -54.95 -9.99 -4.15
C LYS A 341 -53.66 -9.17 -4.16
N LEU A 342 -53.33 -8.55 -5.29
CA LEU A 342 -52.13 -7.72 -5.40
C LEU A 342 -52.21 -6.51 -4.46
N TYR A 343 -53.37 -5.88 -4.31
CA TYR A 343 -53.54 -4.77 -3.36
C TYR A 343 -53.20 -5.18 -1.93
N ALA A 344 -53.75 -6.30 -1.44
CA ALA A 344 -53.44 -6.79 -0.10
C ALA A 344 -51.94 -7.12 0.07
N GLN A 345 -51.37 -7.89 -0.86
CA GLN A 345 -49.97 -8.30 -0.77
C GLN A 345 -48.99 -7.12 -0.84
N LEU A 346 -49.27 -6.14 -1.70
CA LEU A 346 -48.46 -4.94 -1.85
C LEU A 346 -48.56 -4.03 -0.62
N LEU A 347 -49.75 -3.89 -0.04
CA LEU A 347 -49.95 -3.11 1.17
C LEU A 347 -49.15 -3.70 2.34
N ALA A 348 -49.27 -5.01 2.59
CA ALA A 348 -48.55 -5.69 3.66
C ALA A 348 -47.03 -5.59 3.48
N ALA A 349 -46.53 -5.73 2.24
CA ALA A 349 -45.10 -5.58 1.97
C ALA A 349 -44.60 -4.17 2.29
N LYS A 350 -45.37 -3.13 1.93
CA LYS A 350 -45.04 -1.74 2.23
C LYS A 350 -45.15 -1.41 3.71
N LEU A 351 -46.12 -1.99 4.43
CA LEU A 351 -46.24 -1.88 5.88
C LEU A 351 -45.04 -2.53 6.58
N ASN A 352 -44.64 -3.74 6.16
CA ASN A 352 -43.44 -4.42 6.65
C ASN A 352 -42.20 -3.54 6.49
N ILE A 353 -41.98 -3.01 5.28
CA ILE A 353 -40.82 -2.13 4.99
C ILE A 353 -40.87 -0.86 5.84
N LYS A 354 -42.02 -0.18 5.93
CA LYS A 354 -42.16 1.01 6.79
C LYS A 354 -42.02 0.71 8.28
N SER A 355 -42.32 -0.53 8.70
CA SER A 355 -42.11 -1.00 10.07
C SER A 355 -40.69 -1.49 10.35
N GLY A 356 -39.79 -1.43 9.36
CA GLY A 356 -38.35 -1.68 9.52
C GLY A 356 -37.83 -2.96 8.87
N ALA A 357 -38.65 -3.71 8.12
CA ALA A 357 -38.19 -4.88 7.37
C ALA A 357 -37.37 -4.49 6.13
N ASP A 358 -36.31 -5.25 5.81
CA ASP A 358 -35.57 -5.03 4.56
C ASP A 358 -36.45 -5.37 3.35
N GLY A 359 -36.63 -4.42 2.43
CA GLY A 359 -37.45 -4.56 1.23
C GLY A 359 -36.68 -4.92 -0.03
N SER A 360 -35.35 -5.09 0.05
CA SER A 360 -34.46 -5.28 -1.10
C SER A 360 -34.93 -6.41 -2.03
N ALA A 361 -35.39 -7.53 -1.46
CA ALA A 361 -35.85 -8.71 -2.18
C ALA A 361 -37.10 -8.47 -3.06
N VAL A 362 -37.91 -7.45 -2.76
CA VAL A 362 -39.17 -7.16 -3.47
C VAL A 362 -39.24 -5.78 -4.11
N ALA A 363 -38.16 -4.98 -4.02
CA ALA A 363 -38.15 -3.59 -4.49
C ALA A 363 -38.59 -3.44 -5.97
N SER A 364 -38.08 -4.29 -6.87
CA SER A 364 -38.46 -4.28 -8.29
C SER A 364 -39.90 -4.74 -8.53
N THR A 365 -40.40 -5.67 -7.73
CA THR A 365 -41.78 -6.15 -7.80
C THR A 365 -42.75 -5.07 -7.34
N ILE A 366 -42.44 -4.38 -6.25
CA ILE A 366 -43.20 -3.23 -5.74
C ILE A 366 -43.28 -2.14 -6.81
N GLN A 367 -42.14 -1.76 -7.41
CA GLN A 367 -42.11 -0.73 -8.46
C GLN A 367 -42.98 -1.11 -9.66
N ALA A 368 -42.90 -2.35 -10.13
CA ALA A 368 -43.68 -2.80 -11.29
C ALA A 368 -45.18 -2.91 -10.98
N ALA A 369 -45.53 -3.40 -9.80
CA ALA A 369 -46.92 -3.44 -9.32
C ALA A 369 -47.52 -2.04 -9.17
N ASP A 370 -46.77 -1.08 -8.61
CA ASP A 370 -47.22 0.30 -8.49
C ASP A 370 -47.42 0.97 -9.85
N ALA A 371 -46.49 0.79 -10.79
CA ALA A 371 -46.65 1.32 -12.14
C ALA A 371 -47.90 0.77 -12.83
N PHE A 372 -48.21 -0.52 -12.63
CA PHE A 372 -49.42 -1.15 -13.16
C PHE A 372 -50.68 -0.60 -12.49
N LEU A 373 -50.71 -0.55 -11.16
CA LEU A 373 -51.87 -0.07 -10.37
C LEU A 373 -52.12 1.44 -10.52
N ALA A 374 -51.15 2.20 -11.03
CA ALA A 374 -51.36 3.60 -11.40
C ALA A 374 -52.39 3.77 -12.52
N THR A 375 -52.57 2.75 -13.37
CA THR A 375 -53.43 2.80 -14.57
C THR A 375 -54.49 1.70 -14.65
N LYS A 376 -54.43 0.69 -13.77
CA LYS A 376 -55.36 -0.45 -13.71
C LYS A 376 -55.88 -0.65 -12.29
N ASN A 377 -57.14 -1.07 -12.16
CA ASN A 377 -57.75 -1.37 -10.87
C ASN A 377 -58.60 -2.66 -10.91
N SER A 378 -59.26 -2.97 -9.78
CA SER A 378 -60.10 -4.15 -9.61
C SER A 378 -61.13 -4.37 -10.74
N ALA A 379 -61.72 -3.29 -11.27
CA ALA A 379 -62.73 -3.38 -12.33
C ALA A 379 -62.13 -3.83 -13.68
N ASP A 380 -60.85 -3.51 -13.94
CA ASP A 380 -60.15 -3.96 -15.16
C ASP A 380 -59.94 -5.48 -15.17
N TRP A 381 -59.95 -6.15 -14.01
CA TRP A 381 -59.78 -7.60 -13.92
C TRP A 381 -60.96 -8.38 -14.51
N THR A 382 -62.17 -7.90 -14.22
CA THR A 382 -63.44 -8.53 -14.60
C THR A 382 -63.98 -8.03 -15.93
N THR A 383 -63.62 -6.81 -16.34
CA THR A 383 -64.06 -6.25 -17.61
C THR A 383 -63.39 -6.97 -18.78
N SER A 384 -64.21 -7.59 -19.63
CA SER A 384 -63.71 -8.33 -20.80
C SER A 384 -62.88 -7.42 -21.70
N GLY A 385 -61.68 -7.87 -22.08
CA GLY A 385 -60.75 -7.10 -22.92
C GLY A 385 -59.91 -6.03 -22.21
N SER A 386 -60.18 -5.71 -20.94
CA SER A 386 -59.41 -4.67 -20.21
C SER A 386 -58.00 -5.10 -19.80
N LEU A 387 -57.76 -6.41 -19.65
CA LEU A 387 -56.45 -7.00 -19.38
C LEU A 387 -56.21 -8.22 -20.27
N THR A 388 -54.99 -8.34 -20.80
CA THR A 388 -54.53 -9.53 -21.51
C THR A 388 -54.23 -10.68 -20.55
N ASN A 389 -54.21 -11.92 -21.05
CA ASN A 389 -53.81 -13.08 -20.24
C ASN A 389 -52.38 -12.95 -19.69
N ALA A 390 -51.48 -12.33 -20.46
CA ALA A 390 -50.11 -12.04 -20.01
C ALA A 390 -50.11 -11.06 -18.82
N GLN A 391 -50.90 -9.98 -18.88
CA GLN A 391 -51.04 -9.05 -17.76
C GLN A 391 -51.65 -9.72 -16.52
N LYS A 392 -52.68 -10.56 -16.70
CA LYS A 392 -53.26 -11.34 -15.59
C LYS A 392 -52.24 -12.28 -14.95
N SER A 393 -51.43 -12.96 -15.77
CA SER A 393 -50.34 -13.82 -15.29
C SER A 393 -49.28 -13.01 -14.53
N GLN A 394 -48.93 -11.82 -15.02
CA GLN A 394 -47.94 -10.94 -14.40
C GLN A 394 -48.41 -10.43 -13.03
N VAL A 395 -49.67 -10.00 -12.91
CA VAL A 395 -50.29 -9.60 -11.64
C VAL A 395 -50.26 -10.73 -10.61
N ASN A 396 -50.63 -11.96 -11.02
CA ASN A 396 -50.56 -13.12 -10.13
C ASN A 396 -49.13 -13.46 -9.72
N GLY A 397 -48.15 -13.28 -10.62
CA GLY A 397 -46.73 -13.44 -10.34
C GLY A 397 -46.24 -12.45 -9.28
N TRP A 398 -46.55 -11.16 -9.41
CA TRP A 398 -46.21 -10.16 -8.40
C TRP A 398 -46.87 -10.44 -7.06
N ALA A 399 -48.16 -10.79 -7.05
CA ALA A 399 -48.87 -11.14 -5.82
C ALA A 399 -48.20 -12.32 -5.10
N THR A 400 -47.75 -13.33 -5.85
CA THR A 400 -47.03 -14.50 -5.31
C THR A 400 -45.66 -14.10 -4.73
N THR A 401 -44.90 -13.28 -5.43
CA THR A 401 -43.59 -12.79 -4.95
C THR A 401 -43.73 -12.00 -3.65
N LEU A 402 -44.72 -11.12 -3.57
CA LEU A 402 -45.01 -10.33 -2.38
C LEU A 402 -45.54 -11.18 -1.23
N ASP A 403 -46.36 -12.19 -1.52
CA ASP A 403 -46.81 -13.18 -0.52
C ASP A 403 -45.64 -13.92 0.10
N ASN A 404 -44.71 -14.44 -0.71
CA ASN A 404 -43.50 -15.11 -0.21
C ASN A 404 -42.68 -14.19 0.71
N TYR A 405 -42.55 -12.91 0.35
CA TYR A 405 -41.87 -11.93 1.19
C TYR A 405 -42.61 -11.69 2.52
N ASN A 406 -43.92 -11.44 2.47
CA ASN A 406 -44.75 -11.16 3.65
C ASN A 406 -44.80 -12.34 4.63
N ASN A 407 -44.64 -13.57 4.14
CA ASN A 407 -44.55 -14.79 4.95
C ASN A 407 -43.10 -15.14 5.34
N GLY A 408 -42.12 -14.28 5.01
CA GLY A 408 -40.71 -14.46 5.37
C GLY A 408 -40.00 -15.60 4.63
N VAL A 409 -40.57 -16.09 3.53
CA VAL A 409 -39.95 -17.08 2.64
C VAL A 409 -38.79 -16.45 1.85
N THR A 410 -38.91 -15.16 1.54
CA THR A 410 -37.85 -14.34 0.94
C THR A 410 -37.63 -13.05 1.76
N GLY A 411 -36.46 -12.43 1.62
CA GLY A 411 -36.12 -11.24 2.39
C GLY A 411 -35.67 -11.56 3.83
N PRO A 412 -36.00 -10.72 4.83
CA PRO A 412 -35.39 -10.77 6.16
C PRO A 412 -35.92 -11.87 7.10
N GLY A 413 -36.84 -12.74 6.64
CA GLY A 413 -37.49 -13.77 7.47
C GLY A 413 -38.69 -13.26 8.27
N HIS A 414 -39.47 -14.17 8.85
CA HIS A 414 -40.73 -13.85 9.54
C HIS A 414 -40.53 -13.55 11.04
N CYS A 415 -41.38 -12.70 11.63
CA CYS A 415 -41.32 -12.40 13.06
C CYS A 415 -41.78 -13.58 13.92
N PRO A 416 -41.20 -13.78 15.12
CA PRO A 416 -41.67 -14.79 16.08
C PRO A 416 -43.14 -14.63 16.48
#